data_AF-A0A5C6C5H8-F1
#
_entry.id   AF-A0A5C6C5H8-F1
#
_cell.length_a   1.000
_cell.length_b   1.000
_cell.length_c   1.000
_cell.angle_alpha   90.00
_cell.angle_beta   90.00
_cell.angle_gamma   90.00
#
_symmetry.space_group_name_H-M   'P 1'
#
loop_
_entity.id
_entity.type
_entity.pdbx_description
1 polymer ?
#
loop_
_entity_poly.entity_id
_entity_poly.type
_entity_poly.pdbx_seq_one_letter_code
_entity_poly.pdbx_strand_id
1 'polypeptide(L)'
;MQPRQTDHSLAPISDLSDSQKSAACLSTGNKPVVSAIMPTFGRPELVSESVAMFLAQDYPQKELIILNDCDGQIFRFDHPQVRVVNQSQRYATLGEKRNACIELAVGEVIAVWDDDDVYLPWRFSDAVREMLSRQAAFYRPSEFWAYWGDANLHDNQSTPGWVSHGFCCFTKKLWETVGGYPQQSLGEDAVFFKRIHEFLGLPFITMPVLKYKRPGILRGASPYQHLSINGGQKSLDSAPGEFNVRPIPIADTCLRQAAESIIATHTEAATKSGELSTKDSLCSNLPALSVCVSLKNRSRIAHQDHLLELFPKCVEAIVAASRELMETWDEPSPQGSLPSHRAAVELVVADFNSDDWPLSQWLANTADSLTLKHFNLTEGFSRGRGLNMAAMHASSDRLLFLDADMLVTAQLMRDGIEAIDQATAYFPVFRYLNIHGGLLDLEHASFGNVFLSKQMFAASGGVPEFQSWGGEDDIFYERVRRIANIRRDEGAGFYHQWHPERCRHENYQNPPQSDFHAFVDSRAADREVRHFSVSHKDWAGKISLYPDGTMQACHGDRGRYEWSDQNVLSLLWDDWPAETLFHDDESNQWKSAEYHFVIEELIAKSNPREIT
;
A
#
# COMPACT_ATOMS: atom_id res chain seq x y z
N MET A 1 -0.42 12.77 -21.24
CA MET A 1 -1.19 11.52 -21.42
C MET A 1 -0.40 10.39 -20.78
N GLN A 2 -0.83 9.87 -19.64
CA GLN A 2 -0.37 8.55 -19.19
C GLN A 2 -0.96 7.50 -20.13
N PRO A 3 -0.21 6.45 -20.53
CA PRO A 3 -0.80 5.33 -21.23
C PRO A 3 -1.78 4.62 -20.28
N ARG A 4 -2.95 4.24 -20.77
CA ARG A 4 -3.85 3.33 -20.02
C ARG A 4 -3.07 2.05 -19.75
N GLN A 5 -2.87 1.70 -18.48
CA GLN A 5 -2.30 0.41 -18.10
C GLN A 5 -3.20 -0.68 -18.67
N THR A 6 -2.65 -1.49 -19.58
CA THR A 6 -3.36 -2.64 -20.12
C THR A 6 -3.40 -3.72 -19.05
N ASP A 7 -4.61 -4.13 -18.73
CA ASP A 7 -5.01 -5.09 -17.71
C ASP A 7 -4.13 -6.37 -17.62
N HIS A 8 -3.84 -6.83 -16.39
CA HIS A 8 -2.81 -7.83 -16.07
C HIS A 8 -3.24 -8.78 -14.93
N SER A 9 -4.27 -9.61 -15.14
CA SER A 9 -4.60 -10.72 -14.23
C SER A 9 -4.54 -12.10 -14.94
N LEU A 10 -4.37 -13.16 -14.14
CA LEU A 10 -4.21 -14.53 -14.63
C LEU A 10 -5.55 -15.18 -15.01
N ALA A 11 -5.55 -15.95 -16.10
CA ALA A 11 -6.63 -16.84 -16.50
C ALA A 11 -7.02 -17.84 -15.38
N PRO A 12 -8.28 -18.29 -15.31
CA PRO A 12 -8.74 -19.19 -14.26
C PRO A 12 -8.19 -20.61 -14.46
N ILE A 13 -8.03 -21.33 -13.36
CA ILE A 13 -7.49 -22.70 -13.33
C ILE A 13 -8.34 -23.69 -14.17
N SER A 14 -9.62 -23.38 -14.42
CA SER A 14 -10.51 -24.16 -15.28
C SER A 14 -9.94 -24.37 -16.68
N ASP A 15 -9.28 -23.33 -17.21
CA ASP A 15 -8.88 -23.23 -18.61
C ASP A 15 -7.46 -23.74 -18.85
N LEU A 16 -6.75 -24.11 -17.77
CA LEU A 16 -5.39 -24.63 -17.82
C LEU A 16 -5.36 -26.08 -18.33
N SER A 17 -4.39 -26.39 -19.18
CA SER A 17 -4.06 -27.75 -19.60
C SER A 17 -3.53 -28.60 -18.44
N ASP A 18 -3.52 -29.93 -18.60
CA ASP A 18 -2.99 -30.84 -17.59
C ASP A 18 -1.49 -30.60 -17.31
N SER A 19 -0.71 -30.13 -18.30
CA SER A 19 0.69 -29.76 -18.08
C SER A 19 0.84 -28.45 -17.30
N GLN A 20 -0.02 -27.46 -17.53
CA GLN A 20 -0.05 -26.22 -16.74
C GLN A 20 -0.49 -26.50 -15.29
N LYS A 21 -1.54 -27.32 -15.09
CA LYS A 21 -1.98 -27.81 -13.77
C LYS A 21 -0.88 -28.59 -13.05
N SER A 22 -0.14 -29.46 -13.77
CA SER A 22 1.00 -30.18 -13.19
C SER A 22 2.17 -29.26 -12.81
N ALA A 23 2.41 -28.18 -13.56
CA ALA A 23 3.46 -27.20 -13.23
C ALA A 23 3.08 -26.32 -12.01
N ALA A 24 1.78 -26.11 -11.78
CA ALA A 24 1.24 -25.38 -10.64
C ALA A 24 1.07 -26.24 -9.36
N CYS A 25 1.30 -27.55 -9.45
CA CYS A 25 1.10 -28.48 -8.33
C CYS A 25 2.13 -28.22 -7.21
N LEU A 26 1.65 -27.66 -6.11
CA LEU A 26 2.37 -27.49 -4.84
C LEU A 26 1.80 -28.47 -3.81
N SER A 27 2.62 -28.94 -2.86
CA SER A 27 2.16 -29.82 -1.80
C SER A 27 1.05 -29.16 -0.95
N THR A 28 -0.15 -29.75 -0.96
CA THR A 28 -1.36 -29.17 -0.32
C THR A 28 -1.55 -29.58 1.14
N GLY A 29 -0.64 -30.37 1.71
CA GLY A 29 -0.71 -30.88 3.09
C GLY A 29 0.35 -30.34 4.05
N ASN A 30 1.41 -29.72 3.53
CA ASN A 30 2.46 -29.03 4.29
C ASN A 30 2.77 -27.70 3.58
N LYS A 31 3.38 -26.74 4.28
CA LYS A 31 3.91 -25.54 3.62
C LYS A 31 5.03 -25.96 2.64
N PRO A 32 5.01 -25.55 1.35
CA PRO A 32 6.02 -25.96 0.39
C PRO A 32 7.40 -25.40 0.74
N VAL A 33 8.47 -26.16 0.48
CA VAL A 33 9.84 -25.66 0.76
C VAL A 33 10.24 -24.62 -0.29
N VAL A 34 10.73 -23.47 0.18
CA VAL A 34 11.27 -22.37 -0.63
C VAL A 34 12.79 -22.45 -0.69
N SER A 35 13.37 -22.57 -1.88
CA SER A 35 14.82 -22.45 -2.11
C SER A 35 15.14 -21.08 -2.68
N ALA A 36 15.79 -20.24 -1.88
CA ALA A 36 16.36 -18.98 -2.31
C ALA A 36 17.68 -19.23 -3.05
N ILE A 37 17.80 -18.74 -4.29
CA ILE A 37 18.97 -18.95 -5.14
C ILE A 37 19.83 -17.68 -5.27
N MET A 38 21.05 -17.70 -4.72
CA MET A 38 21.96 -16.55 -4.68
C MET A 38 23.25 -16.79 -5.49
N PRO A 39 23.28 -16.37 -6.77
CA PRO A 39 24.46 -16.47 -7.63
C PRO A 39 25.44 -15.31 -7.39
N THR A 40 26.41 -15.46 -6.48
CA THR A 40 27.34 -14.37 -6.10
C THR A 40 28.70 -14.41 -6.81
N PHE A 41 29.24 -13.25 -7.21
CA PHE A 41 30.62 -13.11 -7.67
C PHE A 41 31.25 -11.81 -7.13
N GLY A 42 32.22 -11.93 -6.22
CA GLY A 42 33.07 -10.81 -5.78
C GLY A 42 32.36 -9.68 -5.01
N ARG A 43 31.44 -10.04 -4.10
CA ARG A 43 30.61 -9.09 -3.31
C ARG A 43 30.45 -9.52 -1.83
N PRO A 44 31.55 -9.81 -1.10
CA PRO A 44 31.51 -10.49 0.20
C PRO A 44 30.71 -9.76 1.30
N GLU A 45 30.65 -8.42 1.30
CA GLU A 45 29.84 -7.67 2.26
C GLU A 45 28.34 -7.80 1.97
N LEU A 46 27.93 -7.80 0.69
CA LEU A 46 26.52 -7.88 0.31
C LEU A 46 25.94 -9.26 0.59
N VAL A 47 26.73 -10.33 0.44
CA VAL A 47 26.36 -11.68 0.92
C VAL A 47 26.02 -11.68 2.41
N SER A 48 26.77 -10.92 3.21
CA SER A 48 26.58 -10.85 4.67
C SER A 48 25.30 -10.10 5.05
N GLU A 49 24.95 -9.03 4.32
CA GLU A 49 23.63 -8.37 4.41
C GLU A 49 22.50 -9.31 3.96
N SER A 50 22.68 -9.96 2.82
CA SER A 50 21.68 -10.80 2.16
C SER A 50 21.35 -12.06 2.98
N VAL A 51 22.34 -12.67 3.64
CA VAL A 51 22.12 -13.74 4.62
C VAL A 51 21.29 -13.24 5.82
N ALA A 52 21.52 -12.02 6.32
CA ALA A 52 20.70 -11.48 7.41
C ALA A 52 19.22 -11.33 7.00
N MET A 53 18.98 -10.79 5.79
CA MET A 53 17.63 -10.64 5.22
C MET A 53 16.94 -11.98 4.95
N PHE A 54 17.69 -13.02 4.57
CA PHE A 54 17.17 -14.37 4.39
C PHE A 54 16.75 -14.99 5.74
N LEU A 55 17.62 -14.89 6.75
CA LEU A 55 17.34 -15.43 8.08
C LEU A 55 16.14 -14.72 8.72
N ALA A 56 15.97 -13.42 8.48
CA ALA A 56 14.83 -12.62 8.92
C ALA A 56 13.49 -12.95 8.27
N GLN A 57 13.44 -13.76 7.18
CA GLN A 57 12.16 -14.15 6.56
C GLN A 57 11.25 -14.90 7.54
N ASP A 58 9.98 -14.52 7.61
CA ASP A 58 8.95 -15.11 8.50
C ASP A 58 8.53 -16.55 8.12
N TYR A 59 8.92 -17.00 6.93
CA TYR A 59 8.58 -18.30 6.40
C TYR A 59 9.52 -19.40 6.93
N PRO A 60 9.00 -20.48 7.56
CA PRO A 60 9.85 -21.45 8.26
C PRO A 60 10.55 -22.44 7.33
N GLN A 61 9.89 -22.90 6.26
CA GLN A 61 10.39 -23.94 5.37
C GLN A 61 11.18 -23.33 4.21
N LYS A 62 12.37 -22.81 4.52
CA LYS A 62 13.27 -22.13 3.59
C LYS A 62 14.69 -22.72 3.63
N GLU A 63 15.37 -22.73 2.48
CA GLU A 63 16.83 -22.82 2.35
C GLU A 63 17.37 -21.65 1.52
N LEU A 64 18.64 -21.29 1.73
CA LEU A 64 19.41 -20.38 0.88
C LEU A 64 20.60 -21.11 0.28
N ILE A 65 20.77 -21.00 -1.04
CA ILE A 65 21.89 -21.58 -1.77
C ILE A 65 22.77 -20.42 -2.26
N ILE A 66 23.97 -20.32 -1.68
CA ILE A 66 24.98 -19.34 -2.07
C ILE A 66 25.92 -20.02 -3.06
N LEU A 67 25.81 -19.69 -4.35
CA LEU A 67 26.72 -20.19 -5.39
C LEU A 67 27.76 -19.12 -5.71
N ASN A 68 28.90 -19.21 -5.02
CA ASN A 68 30.06 -18.38 -5.29
C ASN A 68 30.94 -19.04 -6.37
N ASP A 69 31.25 -18.30 -7.44
CA ASP A 69 32.14 -18.74 -8.53
C ASP A 69 33.30 -17.76 -8.78
N CYS A 70 33.63 -16.94 -7.77
CA CYS A 70 34.84 -16.14 -7.77
C CYS A 70 36.04 -17.00 -7.36
N ASP A 71 36.98 -17.22 -8.29
CA ASP A 71 38.17 -18.04 -8.04
C ASP A 71 39.01 -17.51 -6.86
N GLY A 72 39.55 -18.43 -6.07
CA GLY A 72 40.28 -18.16 -4.83
C GLY A 72 39.46 -17.58 -3.66
N GLN A 73 38.20 -17.17 -3.87
CA GLN A 73 37.32 -16.66 -2.82
C GLN A 73 36.55 -17.83 -2.18
N ILE A 74 36.69 -18.03 -0.88
CA ILE A 74 36.04 -19.13 -0.14
C ILE A 74 35.14 -18.53 0.94
N PHE A 75 33.83 -18.62 0.72
CA PHE A 75 32.84 -18.27 1.75
C PHE A 75 32.68 -19.42 2.74
N ARG A 76 32.68 -19.08 4.03
CA ARG A 76 32.36 -19.99 5.14
C ARG A 76 31.17 -19.45 5.93
N PHE A 77 30.13 -20.27 6.03
CA PHE A 77 28.99 -20.08 6.92
C PHE A 77 28.44 -21.45 7.28
N ASP A 78 28.19 -21.70 8.56
CA ASP A 78 27.56 -22.92 9.05
C ASP A 78 26.19 -22.56 9.63
N HIS A 79 25.13 -22.96 8.93
CA HIS A 79 23.76 -22.73 9.35
C HIS A 79 22.83 -23.77 8.70
N PRO A 80 21.89 -24.40 9.44
CA PRO A 80 21.07 -25.50 8.93
C PRO A 80 20.16 -25.15 7.74
N GLN A 81 19.92 -23.84 7.51
CA GLN A 81 19.11 -23.34 6.39
C GLN A 81 19.94 -22.65 5.29
N VAL A 82 21.27 -22.62 5.37
CA VAL A 82 22.11 -21.95 4.36
C VAL A 82 23.21 -22.89 3.89
N ARG A 83 23.25 -23.13 2.58
CA ARG A 83 24.23 -23.99 1.93
C ARG A 83 25.13 -23.14 1.05
N VAL A 84 26.42 -23.10 1.40
CA VAL A 84 27.45 -22.40 0.64
C VAL A 84 28.13 -23.37 -0.32
N VAL A 85 28.15 -23.03 -1.60
CA VAL A 85 28.85 -23.77 -2.66
C VAL A 85 29.86 -22.82 -3.29
N ASN A 86 31.15 -23.07 -3.02
CA ASN A 86 32.26 -22.36 -3.64
C ASN A 86 32.75 -23.17 -4.85
N GLN A 87 32.84 -22.54 -6.02
CA GLN A 87 33.40 -23.08 -7.25
C GLN A 87 34.68 -22.33 -7.60
N SER A 88 35.75 -23.05 -7.96
CA SER A 88 37.00 -22.43 -8.46
C SER A 88 36.94 -22.03 -9.94
N GLN A 89 35.86 -22.39 -10.65
CA GLN A 89 35.65 -22.03 -12.03
C GLN A 89 34.39 -21.17 -12.17
N ARG A 90 34.56 -19.98 -12.76
CA ARG A 90 33.46 -19.08 -13.12
C ARG A 90 32.57 -19.70 -14.19
N TYR A 91 31.26 -19.57 -14.04
CA TYR A 91 30.30 -19.94 -15.09
C TYR A 91 30.44 -19.00 -16.30
N ALA A 92 30.24 -19.52 -17.51
CA ALA A 92 30.39 -18.71 -18.73
C ALA A 92 29.29 -17.64 -18.83
N THR A 93 28.08 -17.92 -18.34
CA THR A 93 26.96 -16.96 -18.33
C THR A 93 26.16 -16.95 -17.02
N LEU A 94 25.47 -15.83 -16.75
CA LEU A 94 24.60 -15.70 -15.56
C LEU A 94 23.43 -16.68 -15.60
N GLY A 95 22.81 -16.91 -16.76
CA GLY A 95 21.72 -17.88 -16.90
C GLY A 95 22.15 -19.32 -16.58
N GLU A 96 23.35 -19.74 -16.99
CA GLU A 96 23.92 -21.04 -16.59
C GLU A 96 24.13 -21.13 -15.08
N LYS A 97 24.65 -20.06 -14.47
CA LYS A 97 24.83 -19.99 -13.02
C LYS A 97 23.51 -20.04 -12.25
N ARG A 98 22.47 -19.33 -12.73
CA ARG A 98 21.11 -19.38 -12.17
C ARG A 98 20.54 -20.80 -12.27
N ASN A 99 20.66 -21.46 -13.43
CA ASN A 99 20.26 -22.87 -13.57
C ASN A 99 21.03 -23.79 -12.60
N ALA A 100 22.34 -23.61 -12.44
CA ALA A 100 23.14 -24.40 -11.51
C ALA A 100 22.71 -24.21 -10.04
N CYS A 101 22.28 -23.00 -9.65
CA CYS A 101 21.67 -22.77 -8.33
C CYS A 101 20.35 -23.55 -8.15
N ILE A 102 19.53 -23.61 -9.20
CA ILE A 102 18.22 -24.28 -9.19
C ILE A 102 18.36 -25.81 -9.17
N GLU A 103 19.38 -26.35 -9.85
CA GLU A 103 19.67 -27.79 -9.78
C GLU A 103 20.03 -28.23 -8.36
N LEU A 104 20.78 -27.40 -7.63
CA LEU A 104 21.09 -27.63 -6.22
C LEU A 104 19.86 -27.55 -5.29
N ALA A 105 18.80 -26.85 -5.68
CA ALA A 105 17.61 -26.60 -4.86
C ALA A 105 16.79 -27.86 -4.57
N VAL A 106 16.42 -28.06 -3.30
CA VAL A 106 15.51 -29.13 -2.86
C VAL A 106 14.06 -28.69 -2.72
N GLY A 107 13.80 -27.37 -2.78
CA GLY A 107 12.48 -26.78 -2.64
C GLY A 107 11.57 -26.94 -3.87
N GLU A 108 10.27 -27.02 -3.61
CA GLU A 108 9.23 -27.00 -4.63
C GLU A 108 9.10 -25.60 -5.27
N VAL A 109 9.32 -24.55 -4.46
CA VAL A 109 9.31 -23.15 -4.88
C VAL A 109 10.74 -22.62 -4.93
N ILE A 110 11.13 -22.09 -6.09
CA ILE A 110 12.36 -21.32 -6.27
C ILE A 110 12.03 -19.85 -6.03
N ALA A 111 12.82 -19.17 -5.19
CA ALA A 111 12.80 -17.72 -5.06
C ALA A 111 14.11 -17.14 -5.61
N VAL A 112 14.02 -16.15 -6.49
CA VAL A 112 15.21 -15.39 -6.91
C VAL A 112 15.77 -14.64 -5.70
N TRP A 113 17.07 -14.66 -5.49
CA TRP A 113 17.69 -14.02 -4.33
C TRP A 113 19.07 -13.48 -4.70
N ASP A 114 19.10 -12.38 -5.44
CA ASP A 114 20.35 -11.74 -5.84
C ASP A 114 21.01 -11.05 -4.63
N ASP A 115 22.34 -10.91 -4.65
CA ASP A 115 23.08 -10.52 -3.44
C ASP A 115 23.00 -9.03 -3.09
N ASP A 116 22.61 -8.16 -4.04
CA ASP A 116 22.56 -6.70 -3.87
C ASP A 116 21.19 -6.10 -3.56
N ASP A 117 20.08 -6.80 -3.76
CA ASP A 117 18.74 -6.29 -3.41
C ASP A 117 18.42 -6.36 -1.91
N VAL A 118 17.40 -5.61 -1.47
CA VAL A 118 16.85 -5.71 -0.11
C VAL A 118 15.56 -6.52 -0.11
N TYR A 119 15.48 -7.54 0.76
CA TYR A 119 14.33 -8.43 0.87
C TYR A 119 13.64 -8.28 2.23
N LEU A 120 12.35 -7.96 2.21
CA LEU A 120 11.58 -7.65 3.40
C LEU A 120 11.05 -8.94 4.07
N PRO A 121 10.90 -8.99 5.41
CA PRO A 121 10.67 -10.24 6.17
C PRO A 121 9.49 -11.12 5.73
N TRP A 122 8.42 -10.54 5.19
CA TRP A 122 7.20 -11.25 4.76
C TRP A 122 7.24 -11.74 3.31
N ARG A 123 8.32 -11.50 2.55
CA ARG A 123 8.39 -11.79 1.11
C ARG A 123 7.98 -13.23 0.80
N PHE A 124 8.49 -14.21 1.53
CA PHE A 124 8.17 -15.62 1.30
C PHE A 124 6.75 -16.00 1.75
N SER A 125 6.25 -15.49 2.87
CA SER A 125 4.89 -15.81 3.32
C SER A 125 3.81 -15.23 2.40
N ASP A 126 3.97 -13.99 1.95
CA ASP A 126 3.08 -13.37 0.97
C ASP A 126 3.15 -14.08 -0.39
N ALA A 127 4.36 -14.31 -0.95
CA ALA A 127 4.50 -14.97 -2.26
C ALA A 127 3.92 -16.40 -2.27
N VAL A 128 4.20 -17.21 -1.23
CA VAL A 128 3.66 -18.57 -1.13
C VAL A 128 2.15 -18.56 -0.90
N ARG A 129 1.59 -17.61 -0.12
CA ARG A 129 0.13 -17.49 0.01
C ARG A 129 -0.51 -17.23 -1.34
N GLU A 130 -0.01 -16.27 -2.13
CA GLU A 130 -0.58 -15.96 -3.45
C GLU A 130 -0.44 -17.15 -4.42
N MET A 131 0.69 -17.88 -4.40
CA MET A 131 0.86 -19.07 -5.24
C MET A 131 -0.12 -20.20 -4.85
N LEU A 132 -0.35 -20.44 -3.56
CA LEU A 132 -1.27 -21.47 -3.09
C LEU A 132 -2.74 -21.09 -3.32
N SER A 133 -3.15 -19.86 -2.97
CA SER A 133 -4.55 -19.41 -3.07
C SER A 133 -5.03 -19.33 -4.52
N ARG A 134 -4.13 -19.00 -5.45
CA ARG A 134 -4.41 -18.90 -6.90
C ARG A 134 -4.01 -20.13 -7.70
N GLN A 135 -3.44 -21.16 -7.04
CA GLN A 135 -2.82 -22.33 -7.67
C GLN A 135 -1.89 -21.91 -8.84
N ALA A 136 -1.01 -20.95 -8.57
CA ALA A 136 -0.15 -20.33 -9.58
C ALA A 136 1.26 -20.92 -9.57
N ALA A 137 1.74 -21.35 -10.74
CA ALA A 137 3.10 -21.85 -10.93
C ALA A 137 4.18 -20.75 -10.89
N PHE A 138 3.79 -19.49 -11.04
CA PHE A 138 4.65 -18.32 -11.13
C PHE A 138 4.07 -17.16 -10.31
N TYR A 139 4.94 -16.49 -9.56
CA TYR A 139 4.64 -15.27 -8.79
C TYR A 139 5.63 -14.18 -9.16
N ARG A 140 5.10 -13.00 -9.47
CA ARG A 140 5.85 -11.76 -9.61
C ARG A 140 4.99 -10.63 -9.03
N PRO A 141 5.51 -9.79 -8.14
CA PRO A 141 4.76 -8.65 -7.63
C PRO A 141 4.50 -7.64 -8.77
N SER A 142 3.33 -7.02 -8.77
CA SER A 142 3.05 -5.86 -9.62
C SER A 142 3.95 -4.68 -9.26
N GLU A 143 4.33 -4.54 -7.98
CA GLU A 143 5.06 -3.40 -7.45
C GLU A 143 6.12 -3.75 -6.43
N PHE A 144 7.12 -2.89 -6.32
CA PHE A 144 8.25 -2.98 -5.40
C PHE A 144 8.79 -1.58 -5.13
N TRP A 145 9.65 -1.44 -4.12
CA TRP A 145 10.35 -0.19 -3.86
C TRP A 145 11.63 -0.10 -4.67
N ALA A 146 12.09 1.09 -5.03
CA ALA A 146 13.42 1.30 -5.61
C ALA A 146 14.21 2.35 -4.83
N TYR A 147 15.52 2.13 -4.73
CA TYR A 147 16.47 3.03 -4.06
C TYR A 147 17.57 3.46 -5.03
N TRP A 148 17.71 4.77 -5.25
CA TRP A 148 18.66 5.35 -6.21
C TRP A 148 19.78 6.14 -5.54
N GLY A 149 19.95 5.99 -4.21
CA GLY A 149 21.03 6.64 -3.44
C GLY A 149 20.63 7.98 -2.81
N ASP A 150 19.34 8.30 -2.88
CA ASP A 150 18.71 9.50 -2.34
C ASP A 150 17.95 9.22 -1.03
N ALA A 151 17.46 10.27 -0.36
CA ALA A 151 16.84 10.16 0.96
C ALA A 151 15.50 9.39 0.97
N ASN A 152 14.86 9.21 -0.19
CA ASN A 152 13.50 8.66 -0.31
C ASN A 152 13.48 7.38 -1.15
N LEU A 153 12.57 6.47 -0.83
CA LEU A 153 12.26 5.32 -1.69
C LEU A 153 11.23 5.69 -2.75
N HIS A 154 11.39 5.11 -3.92
CA HIS A 154 10.54 5.34 -5.08
C HIS A 154 9.54 4.21 -5.26
N ASP A 155 8.29 4.56 -5.53
CA ASP A 155 7.28 3.62 -6.04
C ASP A 155 7.73 3.10 -7.41
N ASN A 156 7.81 1.77 -7.60
CA ASN A 156 8.20 1.15 -8.87
C ASN A 156 7.35 -0.10 -9.18
N GLN A 157 7.25 -0.46 -10.45
CA GLN A 157 6.32 -1.48 -10.96
C GLN A 157 6.95 -2.42 -11.99
N SER A 158 6.46 -3.65 -12.01
CA SER A 158 6.76 -4.66 -13.03
C SER A 158 6.04 -4.28 -14.33
N THR A 159 6.76 -4.06 -15.42
CA THR A 159 6.17 -3.76 -16.74
C THR A 159 6.71 -4.68 -17.84
N PRO A 160 6.02 -4.82 -18.97
CA PRO A 160 6.60 -5.45 -20.16
C PRO A 160 7.92 -4.78 -20.55
N GLY A 161 9.02 -5.55 -20.53
CA GLY A 161 10.37 -5.05 -20.80
C GLY A 161 11.17 -4.59 -19.57
N TRP A 162 10.55 -4.40 -18.41
CA TRP A 162 11.25 -4.15 -17.13
C TRP A 162 10.71 -5.08 -16.05
N VAL A 163 11.42 -6.19 -15.82
CA VAL A 163 10.95 -7.28 -14.96
C VAL A 163 11.62 -7.23 -13.60
N SER A 164 10.83 -7.36 -12.53
CA SER A 164 11.30 -7.33 -11.14
C SER A 164 11.99 -8.64 -10.72
N HIS A 165 13.01 -9.08 -11.48
CA HIS A 165 13.56 -10.44 -11.43
C HIS A 165 13.89 -10.90 -10.01
N GLY A 166 14.61 -10.06 -9.25
CA GLY A 166 14.99 -10.30 -7.85
C GLY A 166 13.84 -10.64 -6.89
N PHE A 167 12.60 -10.25 -7.19
CA PHE A 167 11.43 -10.49 -6.33
C PHE A 167 10.54 -11.66 -6.79
N CYS A 168 10.82 -12.28 -7.94
CA CYS A 168 10.01 -13.37 -8.46
C CYS A 168 10.18 -14.70 -7.68
N CYS A 169 9.11 -15.50 -7.68
CA CYS A 169 9.11 -16.89 -7.22
C CYS A 169 8.42 -17.77 -8.29
N PHE A 170 8.83 -19.03 -8.42
CA PHE A 170 8.24 -19.98 -9.37
C PHE A 170 8.44 -21.42 -8.93
N THR A 171 7.59 -22.35 -9.36
CA THR A 171 7.81 -23.77 -9.05
C THR A 171 9.05 -24.29 -9.78
N LYS A 172 9.82 -25.17 -9.13
CA LYS A 172 10.93 -25.88 -9.80
C LYS A 172 10.41 -26.66 -11.02
N LYS A 173 9.17 -27.18 -10.93
CA LYS A 173 8.49 -27.87 -12.03
C LYS A 173 8.25 -26.97 -13.25
N LEU A 174 7.81 -25.72 -13.05
CA LEU A 174 7.65 -24.76 -14.15
C LEU A 174 8.99 -24.49 -14.85
N TRP A 175 10.06 -24.29 -14.08
CA TRP A 175 11.41 -24.09 -14.60
C TRP A 175 11.89 -25.28 -15.45
N GLU A 176 11.68 -26.53 -14.99
CA GLU A 176 11.94 -27.75 -15.77
C GLU A 176 11.14 -27.75 -17.08
N THR A 177 9.84 -27.47 -17.00
CA THR A 177 8.90 -27.57 -18.14
C THR A 177 9.17 -26.54 -19.23
N VAL A 178 9.61 -25.32 -18.90
CA VAL A 178 9.91 -24.26 -19.88
C VAL A 178 11.39 -24.22 -20.32
N GLY A 179 12.22 -25.14 -19.83
CA GLY A 179 13.63 -25.27 -20.23
C GLY A 179 14.57 -24.20 -19.65
N GLY A 180 14.25 -23.69 -18.45
CA GLY A 180 15.13 -22.83 -17.65
C GLY A 180 15.64 -21.53 -18.29
N TYR A 181 16.68 -20.94 -17.68
CA TYR A 181 17.33 -19.74 -18.19
C TYR A 181 18.20 -20.08 -19.42
N PRO A 182 18.26 -19.21 -20.45
CA PRO A 182 19.18 -19.36 -21.58
C PRO A 182 20.65 -19.09 -21.18
N GLN A 183 21.59 -19.55 -22.01
CA GLN A 183 23.02 -19.28 -21.85
C GLN A 183 23.38 -17.84 -22.28
N GLN A 184 23.01 -16.85 -21.45
CA GLN A 184 23.39 -15.44 -21.62
C GLN A 184 23.51 -14.74 -20.26
N SER A 185 24.18 -13.59 -20.22
CA SER A 185 24.47 -12.83 -18.99
C SER A 185 23.71 -11.51 -18.86
N LEU A 186 22.81 -11.22 -19.80
CA LEU A 186 21.96 -10.04 -19.80
C LEU A 186 20.64 -10.40 -20.50
N GLY A 187 19.51 -10.08 -19.87
CA GLY A 187 18.18 -10.38 -20.41
C GLY A 187 17.81 -11.88 -20.38
N GLU A 188 18.56 -12.71 -19.65
CA GLU A 188 18.25 -14.14 -19.48
C GLU A 188 16.91 -14.35 -18.77
N ASP A 189 16.59 -13.43 -17.85
CA ASP A 189 15.32 -13.28 -17.16
C ASP A 189 14.15 -12.98 -18.10
N ALA A 190 14.31 -12.01 -19.00
CA ALA A 190 13.29 -11.64 -19.97
C ALA A 190 12.97 -12.78 -20.94
N VAL A 191 13.98 -13.53 -21.38
CA VAL A 191 13.79 -14.72 -22.23
C VAL A 191 13.14 -15.87 -21.45
N PHE A 192 13.56 -16.13 -20.21
CA PHE A 192 12.95 -17.16 -19.35
C PHE A 192 11.48 -16.84 -19.05
N PHE A 193 11.18 -15.60 -18.63
CA PHE A 193 9.82 -15.15 -18.34
C PHE A 193 8.93 -15.11 -19.59
N LYS A 194 9.47 -14.78 -20.77
CA LYS A 194 8.74 -14.93 -22.02
C LYS A 194 8.28 -16.38 -22.26
N ARG A 195 9.13 -17.38 -22.02
CA ARG A 195 8.74 -18.80 -22.13
C ARG A 195 7.67 -19.18 -21.10
N ILE A 196 7.73 -18.64 -19.89
CA ILE A 196 6.68 -18.80 -18.86
C ILE A 196 5.35 -18.19 -19.33
N HIS A 197 5.38 -16.97 -19.85
CA HIS A 197 4.21 -16.26 -20.40
C HIS A 197 3.56 -17.04 -21.54
N GLU A 198 4.36 -17.49 -22.51
CA GLU A 198 3.93 -18.33 -23.63
C GLU A 198 3.35 -19.68 -23.15
N PHE A 199 4.01 -20.34 -22.18
CA PHE A 199 3.55 -21.62 -21.62
C PHE A 199 2.25 -21.49 -20.80
N LEU A 200 2.07 -20.38 -20.07
CA LEU A 200 0.87 -20.11 -19.26
C LEU A 200 -0.23 -19.37 -20.04
N GLY A 201 -0.02 -19.06 -21.32
CA GLY A 201 -1.03 -18.47 -22.21
C GLY A 201 -1.34 -17.00 -21.95
N LEU A 202 -0.46 -16.26 -21.25
CA LEU A 202 -0.72 -14.89 -20.79
C LEU A 202 0.41 -13.95 -21.22
N PRO A 203 0.13 -12.75 -21.76
CA PRO A 203 1.15 -11.86 -22.32
C PRO A 203 2.10 -11.28 -21.26
N PHE A 204 1.62 -11.12 -20.03
CA PHE A 204 2.39 -10.62 -18.90
C PHE A 204 1.71 -11.03 -17.59
N ILE A 205 2.47 -11.58 -16.65
CA ILE A 205 1.93 -12.14 -15.40
C ILE A 205 2.42 -11.36 -14.17
N THR A 206 1.53 -10.68 -13.46
CA THR A 206 1.82 -9.99 -12.20
C THR A 206 0.73 -10.25 -11.18
N MET A 207 1.09 -10.19 -9.90
CA MET A 207 0.16 -10.28 -8.77
C MET A 207 0.07 -8.91 -8.09
N PRO A 208 -1.13 -8.31 -7.98
CA PRO A 208 -1.36 -7.12 -7.18
C PRO A 208 -0.81 -7.28 -5.75
N VAL A 209 -0.16 -6.23 -5.23
CA VAL A 209 0.44 -6.23 -3.90
C VAL A 209 0.16 -4.91 -3.20
N LEU A 210 -0.28 -4.97 -1.94
CA LEU A 210 -0.48 -3.77 -1.12
C LEU A 210 0.86 -3.07 -0.85
N LYS A 211 0.86 -1.74 -0.75
CA LYS A 211 2.08 -0.92 -0.59
C LYS A 211 2.92 -1.33 0.64
N TYR A 212 2.26 -1.65 1.77
CA TYR A 212 2.93 -2.18 2.98
C TYR A 212 3.39 -3.65 2.88
N LYS A 213 2.96 -4.37 1.84
CA LYS A 213 3.28 -5.79 1.58
C LYS A 213 4.27 -6.00 0.43
N ARG A 214 4.74 -4.94 -0.22
CA ARG A 214 5.78 -5.04 -1.27
C ARG A 214 6.97 -5.87 -0.76
N PRO A 215 7.55 -6.78 -1.57
CA PRO A 215 8.45 -7.82 -1.07
C PRO A 215 9.90 -7.37 -0.83
N GLY A 216 10.27 -6.18 -1.28
CA GLY A 216 11.66 -5.71 -1.20
C GLY A 216 11.88 -4.33 -1.81
N ILE A 217 13.15 -3.93 -1.79
CA ILE A 217 13.67 -2.69 -2.38
C ILE A 217 14.75 -3.06 -3.39
N LEU A 218 14.55 -2.66 -4.65
CA LEU A 218 15.54 -2.76 -5.73
C LEU A 218 16.68 -1.80 -5.42
N ARG A 219 17.92 -2.31 -5.24
CA ARG A 219 19.09 -1.48 -4.90
C ARG A 219 19.77 -0.95 -6.17
N GLY A 220 19.15 0.05 -6.79
CA GLY A 220 19.72 0.75 -7.95
C GLY A 220 21.07 1.42 -7.66
N ALA A 221 21.20 2.06 -6.49
CA ALA A 221 22.48 2.57 -5.98
C ALA A 221 23.31 1.49 -5.28
N SER A 222 23.65 0.42 -6.01
CA SER A 222 24.61 -0.59 -5.52
C SER A 222 26.00 0.06 -5.30
N PRO A 223 26.76 -0.33 -4.26
CA PRO A 223 28.14 0.14 -4.09
C PRO A 223 29.07 -0.36 -5.21
N TYR A 224 28.71 -1.48 -5.84
CA TYR A 224 29.46 -2.15 -6.90
C TYR A 224 28.88 -1.88 -8.28
N GLN A 225 29.73 -1.92 -9.31
CA GLN A 225 29.27 -1.87 -10.70
C GLN A 225 28.28 -3.00 -11.02
N HIS A 226 27.20 -2.65 -11.71
CA HIS A 226 26.11 -3.57 -12.08
C HIS A 226 26.15 -3.90 -13.59
N LEU A 227 25.60 -5.04 -14.00
CA LEU A 227 25.61 -5.48 -15.41
C LEU A 227 24.50 -4.83 -16.26
N SER A 228 23.36 -4.49 -15.65
CA SER A 228 22.16 -4.01 -16.36
C SER A 228 21.66 -2.62 -15.92
N ILE A 229 22.30 -2.02 -14.91
CA ILE A 229 21.92 -0.71 -14.36
C ILE A 229 23.19 0.15 -14.28
N ASN A 230 23.10 1.42 -14.67
CA ASN A 230 24.22 2.35 -14.51
C ASN A 230 24.34 2.73 -13.02
N GLY A 231 25.38 2.26 -12.36
CA GLY A 231 25.61 2.48 -10.93
C GLY A 231 26.92 1.85 -10.47
N GLY A 232 27.27 2.04 -9.18
CA GLY A 232 28.47 1.49 -8.58
C GLY A 232 29.74 2.33 -8.77
N GLN A 233 30.31 2.77 -7.64
CA GLN A 233 31.60 3.49 -7.61
C GLN A 233 32.79 2.54 -7.40
N LYS A 234 32.55 1.33 -6.87
CA LYS A 234 33.59 0.33 -6.61
C LYS A 234 33.64 -0.76 -7.70
N SER A 235 34.85 -1.21 -8.02
CA SER A 235 35.06 -2.51 -8.65
C SER A 235 34.68 -3.65 -7.70
N LEU A 236 34.26 -4.79 -8.24
CA LEU A 236 34.00 -6.02 -7.49
C LEU A 236 35.24 -6.47 -6.68
N ASP A 237 35.03 -6.99 -5.48
CA ASP A 237 36.09 -7.56 -4.64
C ASP A 237 36.35 -9.02 -5.02
N SER A 238 37.21 -9.22 -6.01
CA SER A 238 37.71 -10.53 -6.42
C SER A 238 39.01 -10.94 -5.70
N ALA A 239 39.26 -10.44 -4.48
CA ALA A 239 40.43 -10.85 -3.72
C ALA A 239 40.30 -12.32 -3.28
N PRO A 240 41.35 -13.15 -3.47
CA PRO A 240 41.36 -14.52 -2.96
C PRO A 240 41.52 -14.52 -1.43
N GLY A 241 40.84 -15.43 -0.75
CA GLY A 241 40.86 -15.52 0.70
C GLY A 241 39.67 -16.30 1.27
N GLU A 242 39.72 -16.58 2.58
CA GLU A 242 38.57 -17.11 3.31
C GLU A 242 37.77 -15.97 3.94
N PHE A 243 36.49 -15.89 3.59
CA PHE A 243 35.57 -14.89 4.11
C PHE A 243 34.55 -15.59 5.01
N ASN A 244 34.60 -15.28 6.30
CA ASN A 244 33.61 -15.73 7.27
C ASN A 244 32.35 -14.86 7.10
N VAL A 245 31.37 -15.37 6.37
CA VAL A 245 30.08 -14.71 6.18
C VAL A 245 29.37 -14.67 7.54
N ARG A 246 28.76 -13.54 7.86
CA ARG A 246 28.02 -13.33 9.10
C ARG A 246 26.80 -12.45 8.83
N PRO A 247 25.64 -12.69 9.46
CA PRO A 247 24.51 -11.78 9.33
C PRO A 247 24.90 -10.37 9.82
N ILE A 248 24.77 -9.36 8.95
CA ILE A 248 24.96 -7.95 9.31
C ILE A 248 23.77 -7.11 8.83
N PRO A 249 23.47 -5.97 9.49
CA PRO A 249 22.54 -4.98 8.95
C PRO A 249 23.04 -4.41 7.61
N ILE A 250 22.13 -3.88 6.81
CA ILE A 250 22.45 -3.09 5.60
C ILE A 250 23.43 -1.98 5.97
N ALA A 251 24.57 -1.89 5.27
CA ALA A 251 25.64 -0.96 5.60
C ALA A 251 25.28 0.50 5.24
N ASP A 252 24.59 0.68 4.10
CA ASP A 252 23.98 1.96 3.73
C ASP A 252 22.93 2.35 4.80
N THR A 253 23.14 3.49 5.45
CA THR A 253 22.30 3.90 6.58
C THR A 253 20.97 4.50 6.14
N CYS A 254 20.90 5.16 4.98
CA CYS A 254 19.66 5.69 4.44
C CYS A 254 18.75 4.54 4.00
N LEU A 255 19.30 3.58 3.24
CA LEU A 255 18.58 2.37 2.82
C LEU A 255 18.14 1.51 4.03
N ARG A 256 19.00 1.38 5.06
CA ARG A 256 18.64 0.67 6.30
C ARG A 256 17.46 1.33 7.01
N GLN A 257 17.51 2.65 7.23
CA GLN A 257 16.44 3.40 7.89
C GLN A 257 15.12 3.32 7.11
N ALA A 258 15.18 3.39 5.77
CA ALA A 258 14.01 3.26 4.92
C ALA A 258 13.39 1.85 4.98
N ALA A 259 14.22 0.79 4.98
CA ALA A 259 13.76 -0.58 5.18
C ALA A 259 13.16 -0.80 6.58
N GLU A 260 13.79 -0.27 7.63
CA GLU A 260 13.28 -0.30 9.01
C GLU A 260 11.92 0.40 9.13
N SER A 261 11.72 1.54 8.46
CA SER A 261 10.45 2.28 8.40
C SER A 261 9.34 1.48 7.69
N ILE A 262 9.65 0.79 6.58
CA ILE A 262 8.70 -0.12 5.92
C ILE A 262 8.34 -1.30 6.83
N ILE A 263 9.32 -1.89 7.53
CA ILE A 263 9.09 -2.98 8.49
C ILE A 263 8.20 -2.52 9.65
N ALA A 264 8.42 -1.32 10.19
CA ALA A 264 7.58 -0.75 11.24
C ALA A 264 6.13 -0.53 10.76
N THR A 265 5.96 0.06 9.57
CA THR A 265 4.64 0.27 8.94
C THR A 265 3.92 -1.05 8.69
N HIS A 266 4.62 -2.07 8.18
CA HIS A 266 4.06 -3.40 7.99
C HIS A 266 3.67 -4.04 9.32
N THR A 267 4.51 -3.93 10.35
CA THR A 267 4.23 -4.47 11.68
C THR A 267 2.98 -3.84 12.29
N GLU A 268 2.84 -2.51 12.23
CA GLU A 268 1.64 -1.80 12.70
C GLU A 268 0.38 -2.26 11.94
N ALA A 269 0.45 -2.33 10.61
CA ALA A 269 -0.64 -2.79 9.75
C ALA A 269 -1.03 -4.25 10.03
N ALA A 270 -0.04 -5.15 10.21
CA ALA A 270 -0.26 -6.56 10.51
C ALA A 270 -0.86 -6.76 11.91
N THR A 271 -0.44 -5.98 12.92
CA THR A 271 -1.01 -6.02 14.26
C THR A 271 -2.49 -5.63 14.24
N LYS A 272 -2.85 -4.52 13.58
CA LYS A 272 -4.25 -4.09 13.43
C LYS A 272 -5.11 -5.11 12.66
N SER A 273 -4.55 -5.68 11.60
CA SER A 273 -5.24 -6.73 10.84
C SER A 273 -5.42 -8.04 11.61
N GLY A 274 -4.53 -8.37 12.55
CA GLY A 274 -4.55 -9.61 13.33
C GLY A 274 -5.77 -9.76 14.25
N GLU A 275 -6.44 -8.66 14.62
CA GLU A 275 -7.68 -8.69 15.39
C GLU A 275 -8.90 -9.10 14.54
N LEU A 276 -8.85 -8.83 13.24
CA LEU A 276 -9.81 -9.37 12.26
C LEU A 276 -9.29 -10.68 11.69
N SER A 277 -9.67 -11.78 12.35
CA SER A 277 -9.46 -13.15 11.84
C SER A 277 -10.02 -13.30 10.43
N THR A 278 -9.15 -13.17 9.42
CA THR A 278 -9.43 -13.59 8.05
C THR A 278 -9.51 -15.11 8.05
N LYS A 279 -10.71 -15.63 8.33
CA LYS A 279 -11.07 -16.92 7.77
C LYS A 279 -10.96 -16.78 6.27
N ASP A 280 -9.96 -17.43 5.67
CA ASP A 280 -9.85 -17.63 4.22
C ASP A 280 -11.01 -18.53 3.76
N SER A 281 -12.23 -18.00 3.85
CA SER A 281 -13.42 -18.64 3.32
C SER A 281 -13.41 -18.45 1.83
N LEU A 282 -12.96 -19.49 1.13
CA LEU A 282 -13.37 -19.82 -0.24
C LEU A 282 -14.89 -20.10 -0.29
N CYS A 283 -15.70 -19.13 0.13
CA CYS A 283 -17.15 -19.14 0.06
C CYS A 283 -17.54 -18.66 -1.34
N SER A 284 -18.11 -19.57 -2.13
CA SER A 284 -18.36 -19.35 -3.56
C SER A 284 -19.36 -18.23 -3.88
N ASN A 285 -20.13 -17.75 -2.89
CA ASN A 285 -21.34 -16.93 -3.05
C ASN A 285 -21.27 -15.59 -2.29
N LEU A 286 -20.12 -14.89 -2.29
CA LEU A 286 -20.04 -13.53 -1.72
C LEU A 286 -20.49 -12.45 -2.73
N PRO A 287 -21.07 -11.32 -2.28
CA PRO A 287 -21.39 -10.15 -3.11
C PRO A 287 -20.16 -9.53 -3.79
N ALA A 288 -20.34 -8.89 -4.95
CA ALA A 288 -19.28 -8.18 -5.68
C ALA A 288 -18.65 -7.07 -4.83
N LEU A 289 -19.50 -6.36 -4.10
CA LEU A 289 -19.23 -5.15 -3.36
C LEU A 289 -20.22 -5.04 -2.19
N SER A 290 -19.74 -4.62 -1.03
CA SER A 290 -20.57 -4.24 0.12
C SER A 290 -20.54 -2.72 0.30
N VAL A 291 -21.65 -2.06 -0.01
CA VAL A 291 -21.85 -0.62 0.22
C VAL A 291 -22.22 -0.39 1.68
N CYS A 292 -21.35 0.27 2.41
CA CYS A 292 -21.45 0.52 3.84
C CYS A 292 -21.88 1.97 4.10
N VAL A 293 -23.01 2.15 4.78
CA VAL A 293 -23.60 3.45 5.08
C VAL A 293 -23.80 3.62 6.58
N SER A 294 -23.29 4.71 7.13
CA SER A 294 -23.62 5.18 8.49
C SER A 294 -24.75 6.19 8.42
N LEU A 295 -25.87 5.95 9.10
CA LEU A 295 -27.09 6.74 8.94
C LEU A 295 -27.57 7.37 10.25
N LYS A 296 -27.90 8.67 10.17
CA LYS A 296 -28.82 9.33 11.09
C LYS A 296 -29.62 10.40 10.37
N ASN A 297 -30.95 10.25 10.33
CA ASN A 297 -31.92 11.24 9.89
C ASN A 297 -31.60 11.90 8.53
N ARG A 298 -31.26 11.08 7.52
CA ARG A 298 -31.04 11.49 6.11
C ARG A 298 -32.06 10.89 5.14
N SER A 299 -33.15 10.30 5.63
CA SER A 299 -34.21 9.70 4.81
C SER A 299 -35.17 10.73 4.23
N ARG A 300 -35.57 11.73 5.03
CA ARG A 300 -36.53 12.76 4.62
C ARG A 300 -36.29 14.09 5.36
N ILE A 301 -35.80 15.09 4.63
CA ILE A 301 -35.47 16.41 5.17
C ILE A 301 -36.39 17.47 4.56
N ALA A 302 -37.14 18.16 5.41
CA ALA A 302 -37.86 19.38 5.02
C ALA A 302 -36.90 20.59 5.00
N HIS A 303 -36.93 21.35 3.91
CA HIS A 303 -36.21 22.62 3.80
C HIS A 303 -36.99 23.61 2.92
N GLN A 304 -37.52 24.68 3.54
CA GLN A 304 -38.43 25.62 2.87
C GLN A 304 -39.61 24.83 2.25
N ASP A 305 -39.93 25.07 0.97
CA ASP A 305 -40.97 24.36 0.23
C ASP A 305 -40.49 23.01 -0.38
N HIS A 306 -39.25 22.60 -0.13
CA HIS A 306 -38.67 21.36 -0.65
C HIS A 306 -38.71 20.23 0.38
N LEU A 307 -39.09 19.04 -0.07
CA LEU A 307 -38.94 17.78 0.65
C LEU A 307 -37.82 16.97 -0.02
N LEU A 308 -36.71 16.76 0.68
CA LEU A 308 -35.53 16.08 0.19
C LEU A 308 -35.51 14.63 0.68
N GLU A 309 -35.50 13.66 -0.23
CA GLU A 309 -35.47 12.23 0.09
C GLU A 309 -34.09 11.65 -0.25
N LEU A 310 -33.07 12.11 0.47
CA LEU A 310 -31.66 11.90 0.13
C LEU A 310 -31.27 10.42 0.14
N PHE A 311 -31.49 9.73 1.27
CA PHE A 311 -31.13 8.32 1.39
C PHE A 311 -32.00 7.39 0.53
N PRO A 312 -33.33 7.56 0.41
CA PRO A 312 -34.13 6.86 -0.60
C PRO A 312 -33.54 6.94 -2.01
N LYS A 313 -33.15 8.13 -2.48
CA LYS A 313 -32.51 8.31 -3.80
C LYS A 313 -31.12 7.69 -3.90
N CYS A 314 -30.34 7.69 -2.81
CA CYS A 314 -29.07 6.97 -2.73
C CYS A 314 -29.31 5.45 -2.91
N VAL A 315 -30.29 4.88 -2.22
CA VAL A 315 -30.65 3.45 -2.36
C VAL A 315 -31.17 3.15 -3.77
N GLU A 316 -32.02 3.99 -4.36
CA GLU A 316 -32.47 3.87 -5.76
C GLU A 316 -31.29 3.87 -6.74
N ALA A 317 -30.29 4.74 -6.53
CA ALA A 317 -29.09 4.79 -7.35
C ALA A 317 -28.22 3.53 -7.20
N ILE A 318 -28.05 3.00 -5.98
CA ILE A 318 -27.35 1.73 -5.72
C ILE A 318 -28.08 0.56 -6.39
N VAL A 319 -29.41 0.53 -6.33
CA VAL A 319 -30.26 -0.49 -6.97
C VAL A 319 -30.12 -0.44 -8.50
N ALA A 320 -30.23 0.74 -9.10
CA ALA A 320 -30.07 0.92 -10.54
C ALA A 320 -28.65 0.51 -10.99
N ALA A 321 -27.62 0.99 -10.29
CA ALA A 321 -26.23 0.62 -10.53
C ALA A 321 -25.99 -0.89 -10.40
N SER A 322 -26.53 -1.56 -9.36
CA SER A 322 -26.37 -3.01 -9.19
C SER A 322 -27.06 -3.82 -10.28
N ARG A 323 -28.22 -3.39 -10.78
CA ARG A 323 -28.93 -4.08 -11.86
C ARG A 323 -28.17 -3.96 -13.18
N GLU A 324 -27.76 -2.74 -13.55
CA GLU A 324 -26.92 -2.50 -14.72
C GLU A 324 -25.56 -3.23 -14.61
N LEU A 325 -24.96 -3.29 -13.42
CA LEU A 325 -23.73 -4.04 -13.16
C LEU A 325 -23.94 -5.53 -13.48
N MET A 326 -24.99 -6.15 -12.92
CA MET A 326 -25.32 -7.56 -13.15
C MET A 326 -25.64 -7.88 -14.62
N GLU A 327 -26.26 -6.94 -15.35
CA GLU A 327 -26.58 -7.09 -16.78
C GLU A 327 -25.35 -6.92 -17.70
N THR A 328 -24.34 -6.15 -17.27
CA THR A 328 -23.18 -5.76 -18.10
C THR A 328 -21.86 -6.44 -17.71
N TRP A 329 -21.87 -7.52 -16.92
CA TRP A 329 -20.65 -8.12 -16.34
C TRP A 329 -19.99 -9.26 -17.15
N ASP A 330 -20.73 -9.96 -18.03
CA ASP A 330 -20.25 -11.10 -18.85
C ASP A 330 -20.40 -10.76 -20.36
N GLU A 331 -19.50 -11.01 -21.33
CA GLU A 331 -18.14 -11.60 -21.43
C GLU A 331 -17.48 -11.05 -22.75
N PRO A 332 -16.16 -11.20 -23.05
CA PRO A 332 -15.06 -11.71 -22.22
C PRO A 332 -13.89 -10.70 -22.02
N SER A 333 -13.34 -10.64 -20.81
CA SER A 333 -11.92 -10.30 -20.59
C SER A 333 -11.11 -11.62 -20.58
N PRO A 334 -9.82 -11.68 -20.95
CA PRO A 334 -9.00 -12.91 -20.88
C PRO A 334 -8.64 -13.33 -19.43
N GLN A 335 -9.57 -13.14 -18.50
CA GLN A 335 -9.42 -13.17 -17.06
C GLN A 335 -10.67 -13.83 -16.49
N GLY A 336 -10.50 -14.77 -15.57
CA GLY A 336 -11.57 -15.71 -15.22
C GLY A 336 -12.83 -15.05 -14.68
N SER A 337 -13.97 -15.39 -15.28
CA SER A 337 -15.25 -14.74 -14.97
C SER A 337 -15.68 -14.96 -13.52
N LEU A 338 -16.09 -13.87 -12.88
CA LEU A 338 -16.93 -13.91 -11.68
C LEU A 338 -18.34 -14.25 -12.17
N PRO A 339 -18.87 -15.46 -11.92
CA PRO A 339 -20.19 -15.84 -12.44
C PRO A 339 -21.27 -14.88 -11.93
N SER A 340 -22.29 -14.59 -12.75
CA SER A 340 -23.33 -13.56 -12.53
C SER A 340 -23.92 -13.43 -11.11
N HIS A 341 -23.98 -14.49 -10.31
CA HIS A 341 -24.39 -14.42 -8.89
C HIS A 341 -23.40 -13.67 -7.97
N ARG A 342 -22.15 -13.49 -8.40
CA ARG A 342 -21.12 -12.68 -7.73
C ARG A 342 -21.15 -11.21 -8.13
N ALA A 343 -21.96 -10.79 -9.10
CA ALA A 343 -22.14 -9.37 -9.46
C ALA A 343 -23.17 -8.64 -8.56
N ALA A 344 -23.88 -9.37 -7.69
CA ALA A 344 -24.84 -8.80 -6.76
C ALA A 344 -24.16 -7.87 -5.74
N VAL A 345 -24.78 -6.71 -5.48
CA VAL A 345 -24.31 -5.73 -4.48
C VAL A 345 -25.04 -5.96 -3.15
N GLU A 346 -24.30 -5.82 -2.04
CA GLU A 346 -24.84 -5.79 -0.69
C GLU A 346 -24.90 -4.35 -0.18
N LEU A 347 -26.01 -3.97 0.46
CA LEU A 347 -26.16 -2.71 1.19
C LEU A 347 -26.16 -3.00 2.69
N VAL A 348 -25.23 -2.39 3.42
CA VAL A 348 -25.06 -2.54 4.86
C VAL A 348 -25.29 -1.19 5.53
N VAL A 349 -26.41 -1.07 6.25
CA VAL A 349 -26.84 0.16 6.91
C VAL A 349 -26.69 0.03 8.42
N ALA A 350 -25.81 0.85 9.00
CA ALA A 350 -25.70 1.08 10.43
C ALA A 350 -26.52 2.32 10.80
N ASP A 351 -27.75 2.12 11.28
CA ASP A 351 -28.68 3.21 11.60
C ASP A 351 -28.62 3.59 13.08
N PHE A 352 -28.45 4.88 13.39
CA PHE A 352 -28.48 5.39 14.76
C PHE A 352 -29.91 5.71 15.20
N ASN A 353 -30.82 4.76 14.97
CA ASN A 353 -32.28 4.84 15.14
C ASN A 353 -32.87 6.08 14.44
N SER A 354 -32.88 6.13 13.11
CA SER A 354 -33.43 7.26 12.36
C SER A 354 -34.96 7.35 12.48
N ASP A 355 -35.45 8.56 12.77
CA ASP A 355 -36.86 8.85 13.07
C ASP A 355 -37.50 9.89 12.12
N ASP A 356 -36.73 10.43 11.18
CA ASP A 356 -37.19 11.38 10.16
C ASP A 356 -38.16 10.75 9.13
N TRP A 357 -37.87 9.53 8.69
CA TRP A 357 -38.80 8.64 8.01
C TRP A 357 -38.39 7.18 8.28
N PRO A 358 -39.11 6.46 9.17
CA PRO A 358 -38.66 5.14 9.64
C PRO A 358 -38.34 4.16 8.53
N LEU A 359 -37.09 3.66 8.51
CA LEU A 359 -36.55 2.78 7.46
C LEU A 359 -37.41 1.54 7.22
N SER A 360 -38.03 1.01 8.27
CA SER A 360 -38.92 -0.15 8.21
C SER A 360 -40.15 0.03 7.31
N GLN A 361 -40.51 1.27 6.92
CA GLN A 361 -41.63 1.56 6.03
C GLN A 361 -41.26 1.50 4.55
N TRP A 362 -39.98 1.69 4.20
CA TRP A 362 -39.57 1.93 2.81
C TRP A 362 -38.32 1.16 2.37
N LEU A 363 -37.29 1.05 3.22
CA LEU A 363 -35.95 0.58 2.82
C LEU A 363 -35.96 -0.82 2.19
N ALA A 364 -36.70 -1.76 2.78
CA ALA A 364 -36.79 -3.14 2.27
C ALA A 364 -37.53 -3.25 0.92
N ASN A 365 -38.41 -2.28 0.60
CA ASN A 365 -39.12 -2.23 -0.68
C ASN A 365 -38.27 -1.53 -1.75
N THR A 366 -37.51 -0.49 -1.38
CA THR A 366 -36.63 0.23 -2.31
C THR A 366 -35.40 -0.61 -2.66
N ALA A 367 -34.81 -1.33 -1.68
CA ALA A 367 -33.61 -2.16 -1.84
C ALA A 367 -33.91 -3.60 -2.30
N ASP A 368 -35.04 -3.86 -2.98
CA ASP A 368 -35.60 -5.20 -3.26
C ASP A 368 -34.64 -6.17 -3.96
N SER A 369 -33.78 -5.66 -4.85
CA SER A 369 -32.80 -6.45 -5.62
C SER A 369 -31.39 -6.46 -5.03
N LEU A 370 -31.20 -5.90 -3.83
CA LEU A 370 -29.91 -5.91 -3.12
C LEU A 370 -29.89 -6.96 -2.01
N THR A 371 -28.71 -7.42 -1.63
CA THR A 371 -28.56 -8.10 -0.34
C THR A 371 -28.58 -7.04 0.75
N LEU A 372 -29.69 -6.90 1.49
CA LEU A 372 -29.82 -5.88 2.54
C LEU A 372 -29.42 -6.42 3.92
N LYS A 373 -28.51 -5.71 4.58
CA LYS A 373 -28.25 -5.80 6.03
C LYS A 373 -28.54 -4.45 6.67
N HIS A 374 -29.39 -4.44 7.68
CA HIS A 374 -29.76 -3.24 8.42
C HIS A 374 -29.80 -3.57 9.92
N PHE A 375 -29.11 -2.78 10.73
CA PHE A 375 -29.10 -2.91 12.19
C PHE A 375 -29.03 -1.53 12.85
N ASN A 376 -29.54 -1.46 14.08
CA ASN A 376 -29.57 -0.23 14.87
C ASN A 376 -28.38 -0.13 15.83
N LEU A 377 -27.86 1.09 15.99
CA LEU A 377 -26.89 1.51 17.00
C LEU A 377 -27.58 2.46 17.98
N THR A 378 -27.44 2.22 19.29
CA THR A 378 -28.17 2.96 20.34
C THR A 378 -27.32 4.05 21.02
N GLU A 379 -26.04 4.09 20.72
CA GLU A 379 -25.11 5.16 21.07
C GLU A 379 -25.41 6.50 20.34
N GLY A 380 -24.70 7.57 20.73
CA GLY A 380 -24.75 8.84 20.01
C GLY A 380 -24.19 8.71 18.59
N PHE A 381 -24.68 9.54 17.65
CA PHE A 381 -24.23 9.46 16.26
C PHE A 381 -22.73 9.69 16.13
N SER A 382 -22.09 8.75 15.43
CA SER A 382 -20.71 8.88 14.97
C SER A 382 -20.60 8.20 13.61
N ARG A 383 -20.19 8.95 12.59
CA ARG A 383 -20.05 8.43 11.23
C ARG A 383 -18.99 7.34 11.14
N GLY A 384 -17.84 7.54 11.79
CA GLY A 384 -16.79 6.53 11.86
C GLY A 384 -17.26 5.25 12.55
N ARG A 385 -18.00 5.36 13.66
CA ARG A 385 -18.60 4.21 14.35
C ARG A 385 -19.53 3.41 13.44
N GLY A 386 -20.43 4.09 12.73
CA GLY A 386 -21.36 3.43 11.81
C GLY A 386 -20.64 2.74 10.65
N LEU A 387 -19.64 3.39 10.05
CA LEU A 387 -18.82 2.81 8.97
C LEU A 387 -18.01 1.61 9.45
N ASN A 388 -17.39 1.68 10.63
CA ASN A 388 -16.67 0.55 11.24
C ASN A 388 -17.61 -0.64 11.49
N MET A 389 -18.78 -0.39 12.07
CA MET A 389 -19.79 -1.43 12.32
C MET A 389 -20.34 -2.02 11.02
N ALA A 390 -20.57 -1.23 9.99
CA ALA A 390 -21.02 -1.70 8.67
C ALA A 390 -19.93 -2.54 7.98
N ALA A 391 -18.66 -2.11 8.00
CA ALA A 391 -17.53 -2.84 7.44
C ALA A 391 -17.33 -4.22 8.12
N MET A 392 -17.56 -4.32 9.44
CA MET A 392 -17.53 -5.60 10.16
C MET A 392 -18.69 -6.53 9.79
N HIS A 393 -19.86 -5.99 9.45
CA HIS A 393 -21.04 -6.77 9.04
C HIS A 393 -21.09 -7.08 7.54
N ALA A 394 -20.27 -6.44 6.72
CA ALA A 394 -20.17 -6.68 5.29
C ALA A 394 -19.81 -8.13 4.95
N SER A 395 -20.43 -8.70 3.92
CA SER A 395 -20.08 -10.02 3.38
C SER A 395 -18.86 -9.94 2.47
N SER A 396 -18.84 -8.99 1.52
CA SER A 396 -17.76 -8.89 0.52
C SER A 396 -16.44 -8.47 1.15
N ASP A 397 -15.33 -8.85 0.54
CA ASP A 397 -14.00 -8.29 0.86
C ASP A 397 -13.78 -6.93 0.19
N ARG A 398 -14.63 -6.54 -0.76
CA ARG A 398 -14.64 -5.22 -1.38
C ARG A 398 -15.67 -4.33 -0.70
N LEU A 399 -15.22 -3.20 -0.16
CA LEU A 399 -16.05 -2.24 0.55
C LEU A 399 -16.17 -0.95 -0.26
N LEU A 400 -17.36 -0.36 -0.27
CA LEU A 400 -17.56 1.05 -0.61
C LEU A 400 -18.11 1.76 0.64
N PHE A 401 -17.37 2.72 1.19
CA PHE A 401 -17.92 3.65 2.18
C PHE A 401 -18.63 4.77 1.43
N LEU A 402 -19.92 4.96 1.73
CA LEU A 402 -20.79 5.86 1.00
C LEU A 402 -21.63 6.71 1.95
N ASP A 403 -21.66 8.02 1.72
CA ASP A 403 -22.55 8.93 2.43
C ASP A 403 -24.00 8.80 1.92
N ALA A 404 -24.96 8.98 2.83
CA ALA A 404 -26.37 8.72 2.57
C ALA A 404 -27.02 9.69 1.55
N ASP A 405 -26.33 10.75 1.16
CA ASP A 405 -26.72 11.76 0.18
C ASP A 405 -25.99 11.62 -1.18
N MET A 406 -25.20 10.57 -1.38
CA MET A 406 -24.53 10.32 -2.66
C MET A 406 -25.43 9.62 -3.69
N LEU A 407 -25.13 9.82 -4.98
CA LEU A 407 -25.66 9.06 -6.11
C LEU A 407 -24.49 8.40 -6.86
N VAL A 408 -24.69 7.15 -7.26
CA VAL A 408 -23.67 6.27 -7.84
C VAL A 408 -24.15 5.67 -9.17
N THR A 409 -23.21 5.18 -9.99
CA THR A 409 -23.49 4.47 -11.26
C THR A 409 -22.83 3.09 -11.27
N ALA A 410 -23.24 2.22 -12.20
CA ALA A 410 -22.59 0.94 -12.41
C ALA A 410 -21.11 1.10 -12.82
N GLN A 411 -20.78 2.12 -13.62
CA GLN A 411 -19.40 2.41 -14.01
C GLN A 411 -18.53 2.78 -12.80
N LEU A 412 -19.04 3.63 -11.88
CA LEU A 412 -18.31 3.96 -10.65
C LEU A 412 -18.04 2.71 -9.79
N MET A 413 -19.03 1.82 -9.65
CA MET A 413 -18.85 0.58 -8.90
C MET A 413 -17.83 -0.34 -9.57
N ARG A 414 -17.84 -0.44 -10.90
CA ARG A 414 -16.87 -1.20 -11.69
C ARG A 414 -15.44 -0.65 -11.50
N ASP A 415 -15.23 0.64 -11.71
CA ASP A 415 -13.96 1.33 -11.48
C ASP A 415 -13.41 1.11 -10.05
N GLY A 416 -14.29 1.12 -9.04
CA GLY A 416 -13.93 0.86 -7.65
C GLY A 416 -13.58 -0.61 -7.36
N ILE A 417 -14.32 -1.56 -7.93
CA ILE A 417 -14.02 -3.00 -7.85
C ILE A 417 -12.65 -3.29 -8.50
N GLU A 418 -12.41 -2.76 -9.71
CA GLU A 418 -11.16 -2.91 -10.44
C GLU A 418 -9.96 -2.31 -9.68
N ALA A 419 -10.12 -1.13 -9.08
CA ALA A 419 -9.08 -0.52 -8.25
C ALA A 419 -8.74 -1.38 -7.02
N ILE A 420 -9.76 -1.92 -6.32
CA ILE A 420 -9.55 -2.81 -5.16
C ILE A 420 -8.80 -4.08 -5.58
N ASP A 421 -9.19 -4.70 -6.70
CA ASP A 421 -8.55 -5.91 -7.21
C ASP A 421 -7.11 -5.65 -7.68
N GLN A 422 -6.79 -4.42 -8.10
CA GLN A 422 -5.45 -3.90 -8.37
C GLN A 422 -4.72 -3.41 -7.09
N ALA A 423 -5.16 -3.83 -5.90
CA ALA A 423 -4.55 -3.48 -4.60
C ALA A 423 -4.45 -1.96 -4.32
N THR A 424 -5.36 -1.17 -4.91
CA THR A 424 -5.42 0.29 -4.81
C THR A 424 -6.71 0.74 -4.12
N ALA A 425 -6.62 1.68 -3.19
CA ALA A 425 -7.80 2.33 -2.62
C ALA A 425 -8.23 3.49 -3.53
N TYR A 426 -9.51 3.55 -3.89
CA TYR A 426 -10.04 4.59 -4.79
C TYR A 426 -10.92 5.56 -4.01
N PHE A 427 -10.49 6.81 -3.94
CA PHE A 427 -11.19 7.94 -3.34
C PHE A 427 -11.76 8.82 -4.48
N PRO A 428 -12.93 8.48 -5.06
CA PRO A 428 -13.51 9.23 -6.16
C PRO A 428 -13.84 10.68 -5.78
N VAL A 429 -13.54 11.61 -6.69
CA VAL A 429 -13.99 13.01 -6.62
C VAL A 429 -15.43 13.06 -7.13
N PHE A 430 -16.35 13.58 -6.33
CA PHE A 430 -17.75 13.77 -6.73
C PHE A 430 -18.02 15.19 -7.23
N ARG A 431 -19.14 15.34 -7.93
CA ARG A 431 -19.68 16.64 -8.34
C ARG A 431 -20.90 17.01 -7.49
N TYR A 432 -20.97 18.25 -7.03
CA TYR A 432 -22.14 18.72 -6.30
C TYR A 432 -23.35 18.88 -7.24
N LEU A 433 -24.54 18.59 -6.73
CA LEU A 433 -25.81 19.03 -7.30
C LEU A 433 -26.33 20.25 -6.54
N ASN A 434 -27.10 21.10 -7.21
CA ASN A 434 -27.96 22.09 -6.55
C ASN A 434 -29.31 21.47 -6.15
N ILE A 435 -30.13 22.22 -5.41
CA ILE A 435 -31.44 21.78 -4.90
C ILE A 435 -32.43 21.32 -5.99
N HIS A 436 -32.22 21.72 -7.24
CA HIS A 436 -33.02 21.32 -8.40
C HIS A 436 -32.37 20.21 -9.25
N GLY A 437 -31.26 19.62 -8.79
CA GLY A 437 -30.52 18.57 -9.49
C GLY A 437 -29.60 19.06 -10.61
N GLY A 438 -29.38 20.37 -10.74
CA GLY A 438 -28.42 20.93 -11.69
C GLY A 438 -26.97 20.76 -11.20
N LEU A 439 -26.04 20.50 -12.12
CA LEU A 439 -24.62 20.27 -11.82
C LEU A 439 -23.94 21.55 -11.31
N LEU A 440 -23.04 21.37 -10.33
CA LEU A 440 -22.12 22.37 -9.80
C LEU A 440 -20.66 21.89 -9.96
N ASP A 441 -19.75 22.46 -9.18
CA ASP A 441 -18.33 22.16 -9.17
C ASP A 441 -17.99 20.78 -8.56
N LEU A 442 -16.73 20.37 -8.74
CA LEU A 442 -16.14 19.15 -8.20
C LEU A 442 -15.59 19.37 -6.79
N GLU A 443 -15.74 18.37 -5.93
CA GLU A 443 -15.21 18.37 -4.56
C GLU A 443 -13.87 17.61 -4.49
N HIS A 444 -12.77 18.36 -4.59
CA HIS A 444 -11.42 17.80 -4.59
C HIS A 444 -10.85 17.50 -3.19
N ALA A 445 -11.44 18.04 -2.12
CA ALA A 445 -10.92 17.97 -0.75
C ALA A 445 -11.66 16.97 0.17
N SER A 446 -12.73 16.30 -0.27
CA SER A 446 -13.44 15.30 0.56
C SER A 446 -12.91 13.87 0.38
N PHE A 447 -12.69 13.16 1.49
CA PHE A 447 -12.20 11.77 1.49
C PHE A 447 -13.20 10.76 2.07
N GLY A 448 -14.37 11.23 2.52
CA GLY A 448 -15.37 10.40 3.19
C GLY A 448 -15.88 9.21 2.38
N ASN A 449 -15.81 9.27 1.05
CA ASN A 449 -16.29 8.22 0.15
C ASN A 449 -15.12 7.48 -0.48
N VAL A 450 -15.07 6.15 -0.33
CA VAL A 450 -13.89 5.35 -0.70
C VAL A 450 -14.23 3.89 -0.99
N PHE A 451 -13.63 3.37 -2.07
CA PHE A 451 -13.54 1.95 -2.38
C PHE A 451 -12.22 1.39 -1.83
N LEU A 452 -12.28 0.35 -1.01
CA LEU A 452 -11.11 -0.32 -0.43
C LEU A 452 -11.42 -1.78 -0.09
N SER A 453 -10.38 -2.62 0.06
CA SER A 453 -10.59 -3.97 0.58
C SER A 453 -10.74 -3.98 2.12
N LYS A 454 -11.40 -5.01 2.66
CA LYS A 454 -11.40 -5.29 4.11
C LYS A 454 -9.98 -5.36 4.69
N GLN A 455 -9.01 -5.85 3.93
CA GLN A 455 -7.61 -5.90 4.35
C GLN A 455 -6.98 -4.51 4.47
N MET A 456 -7.26 -3.59 3.54
CA MET A 456 -6.85 -2.18 3.66
C MET A 456 -7.54 -1.50 4.85
N PHE A 457 -8.85 -1.71 5.00
CA PHE A 457 -9.62 -1.18 6.13
C PHE A 457 -9.05 -1.64 7.48
N ALA A 458 -8.84 -2.94 7.66
CA ALA A 458 -8.28 -3.51 8.89
C ALA A 458 -6.86 -2.97 9.17
N ALA A 459 -5.97 -2.98 8.16
CA ALA A 459 -4.60 -2.49 8.28
C ALA A 459 -4.51 -0.98 8.63
N SER A 460 -5.49 -0.18 8.21
CA SER A 460 -5.55 1.25 8.57
C SER A 460 -5.84 1.48 10.06
N GLY A 461 -6.58 0.56 10.69
CA GLY A 461 -7.10 0.69 12.06
C GLY A 461 -8.47 1.40 12.15
N GLY A 462 -9.26 1.35 11.08
CA GLY A 462 -10.62 1.87 11.05
C GLY A 462 -10.74 3.41 10.99
N VAL A 463 -11.97 3.87 10.79
CA VAL A 463 -12.34 5.29 10.77
C VAL A 463 -12.43 5.80 12.23
N PRO A 464 -11.89 6.97 12.58
CA PRO A 464 -12.07 7.56 13.91
C PRO A 464 -13.54 7.72 14.31
N GLU A 465 -13.90 7.22 15.48
CA GLU A 465 -15.28 7.22 15.99
C GLU A 465 -15.65 8.57 16.67
N PHE A 466 -15.48 9.68 15.94
CA PHE A 466 -15.77 11.02 16.43
C PHE A 466 -17.28 11.27 16.65
N GLN A 467 -17.61 12.01 17.70
CA GLN A 467 -18.92 12.53 18.05
C GLN A 467 -19.11 14.01 17.66
N SER A 468 -18.09 14.64 17.06
CA SER A 468 -18.17 15.87 16.25
C SER A 468 -18.11 15.57 14.75
N TRP A 469 -18.69 16.44 13.92
CA TRP A 469 -18.51 16.40 12.46
C TRP A 469 -17.12 16.90 12.04
N GLY A 470 -16.43 16.14 11.17
CA GLY A 470 -15.29 16.59 10.37
C GLY A 470 -13.93 16.08 10.87
N GLY A 471 -13.04 15.79 9.92
CA GLY A 471 -11.65 15.39 10.15
C GLY A 471 -11.44 13.89 10.37
N GLU A 472 -12.50 13.09 10.50
CA GLU A 472 -12.37 11.64 10.62
C GLU A 472 -11.94 10.97 9.31
N ASP A 473 -12.39 11.50 8.17
CA ASP A 473 -12.04 11.01 6.84
C ASP A 473 -10.63 11.43 6.39
N ASP A 474 -10.18 12.63 6.76
CA ASP A 474 -8.77 13.07 6.59
C ASP A 474 -7.79 12.12 7.30
N ILE A 475 -8.04 11.81 8.58
CA ILE A 475 -7.22 10.88 9.36
C ILE A 475 -7.26 9.46 8.75
N PHE A 476 -8.43 9.04 8.27
CA PHE A 476 -8.59 7.73 7.64
C PHE A 476 -7.82 7.64 6.31
N TYR A 477 -7.93 8.65 5.45
CA TYR A 477 -7.17 8.80 4.22
C TYR A 477 -5.65 8.77 4.49
N GLU A 478 -5.18 9.53 5.47
CA GLU A 478 -3.77 9.56 5.87
C GLU A 478 -3.24 8.20 6.36
N ARG A 479 -4.09 7.38 7.00
CA ARG A 479 -3.75 6.01 7.39
C ARG A 479 -3.72 5.10 6.15
N VAL A 480 -4.71 5.19 5.27
CA VAL A 480 -4.81 4.35 4.06
C VAL A 480 -3.66 4.64 3.08
N ARG A 481 -3.27 5.90 2.83
CA ARG A 481 -2.20 6.25 1.87
C ARG A 481 -0.80 5.73 2.26
N ARG A 482 -0.58 5.42 3.54
CA ARG A 482 0.67 4.82 4.04
C ARG A 482 0.77 3.33 3.71
N ILE A 483 -0.37 2.65 3.55
CA ILE A 483 -0.44 1.19 3.42
C ILE A 483 -0.92 0.72 2.03
N ALA A 484 -1.62 1.56 1.28
CA ALA A 484 -2.16 1.27 -0.04
C ALA A 484 -1.79 2.37 -1.04
N ASN A 485 -1.83 2.03 -2.33
CA ASN A 485 -1.84 3.04 -3.37
C ASN A 485 -3.18 3.79 -3.35
N ILE A 486 -3.16 5.04 -3.83
CA ILE A 486 -4.33 5.91 -3.88
C ILE A 486 -4.64 6.22 -5.36
N ARG A 487 -5.84 5.86 -5.80
CA ARG A 487 -6.46 6.44 -7.00
C ARG A 487 -7.37 7.58 -6.56
N ARG A 488 -7.29 8.74 -7.24
CA ARG A 488 -8.17 9.89 -7.02
C ARG A 488 -8.37 10.67 -8.32
N ASP A 489 -9.56 10.53 -8.89
CA ASP A 489 -10.02 11.18 -10.13
C ASP A 489 -11.55 11.39 -10.07
N GLU A 490 -12.12 12.10 -11.05
CA GLU A 490 -13.57 12.34 -11.14
C GLU A 490 -14.33 11.01 -11.30
N GLY A 491 -15.16 10.69 -10.30
CA GLY A 491 -15.95 9.47 -10.28
C GLY A 491 -17.04 9.50 -11.35
N ALA A 492 -17.12 8.44 -12.17
CA ALA A 492 -18.04 8.34 -13.29
C ALA A 492 -19.51 8.47 -12.86
N GLY A 493 -20.10 9.66 -13.03
CA GLY A 493 -21.46 9.95 -12.59
C GLY A 493 -21.63 9.92 -11.06
N PHE A 494 -20.57 10.26 -10.31
CA PHE A 494 -20.60 10.32 -8.85
C PHE A 494 -21.04 11.71 -8.37
N TYR A 495 -22.21 11.79 -7.73
CA TYR A 495 -22.84 13.06 -7.37
C TYR A 495 -23.19 13.15 -5.90
N HIS A 496 -22.99 14.33 -5.30
CA HIS A 496 -23.48 14.65 -3.96
C HIS A 496 -24.79 15.44 -4.08
N GLN A 497 -25.89 14.90 -3.55
CA GLN A 497 -27.18 15.60 -3.54
C GLN A 497 -27.11 16.87 -2.69
N TRP A 498 -27.82 17.92 -3.09
CA TRP A 498 -27.91 19.12 -2.27
C TRP A 498 -28.70 18.87 -0.99
N HIS A 499 -28.19 19.39 0.14
CA HIS A 499 -28.91 19.46 1.40
C HIS A 499 -28.54 20.75 2.14
N PRO A 500 -29.35 21.25 3.09
CA PRO A 500 -29.00 22.42 3.86
C PRO A 500 -27.84 22.14 4.83
N GLU A 501 -27.04 23.17 5.10
CA GLU A 501 -25.77 23.07 5.85
C GLU A 501 -25.92 22.47 7.25
N ARG A 502 -27.04 22.73 7.94
CA ARG A 502 -27.36 22.16 9.26
C ARG A 502 -27.20 20.62 9.31
N CYS A 503 -27.55 19.93 8.22
CA CYS A 503 -27.55 18.48 8.18
C CYS A 503 -26.15 17.86 8.22
N ARG A 504 -25.07 18.63 8.00
CA ARG A 504 -23.68 18.15 8.20
C ARG A 504 -23.43 17.80 9.67
N HIS A 505 -23.91 18.62 10.59
CA HIS A 505 -23.49 18.59 11.99
C HIS A 505 -24.63 18.43 13.02
N GLU A 506 -25.90 18.66 12.67
CA GLU A 506 -27.02 18.71 13.64
C GLU A 506 -27.29 17.41 14.42
N ASN A 507 -26.83 16.26 13.92
CA ASN A 507 -27.00 14.97 14.59
C ASN A 507 -25.83 14.61 15.53
N TYR A 508 -24.73 15.36 15.48
CA TYR A 508 -23.54 15.13 16.30
C TYR A 508 -23.70 15.75 17.70
N GLN A 509 -23.06 15.16 18.70
CA GLN A 509 -23.17 15.60 20.10
C GLN A 509 -22.20 16.74 20.42
N ASN A 510 -21.02 16.72 19.80
CA ASN A 510 -19.96 17.68 20.05
C ASN A 510 -19.92 18.77 18.96
N PRO A 511 -19.41 19.99 19.26
CA PRO A 511 -19.23 21.04 18.26
C PRO A 511 -18.39 20.57 17.07
N PRO A 512 -18.65 21.06 15.84
CA PRO A 512 -17.86 20.72 14.66
C PRO A 512 -16.34 20.78 14.89
N GLN A 513 -15.63 19.77 14.38
CA GLN A 513 -14.17 19.58 14.47
C GLN A 513 -13.58 19.46 15.90
N SER A 514 -14.35 19.45 17.00
CA SER A 514 -13.77 19.39 18.35
C SER A 514 -12.92 18.15 18.59
N ASP A 515 -13.37 17.00 18.10
CA ASP A 515 -12.70 15.72 18.36
C ASP A 515 -11.48 15.56 17.45
N PHE A 516 -11.52 16.13 16.25
CA PHE A 516 -10.37 16.24 15.35
C PHE A 516 -9.27 17.10 15.95
N HIS A 517 -9.59 18.29 16.48
CA HIS A 517 -8.61 19.13 17.17
C HIS A 517 -8.02 18.41 18.39
N ALA A 518 -8.84 17.78 19.22
CA ALA A 518 -8.35 16.99 20.36
C ALA A 518 -7.45 15.81 19.93
N PHE A 519 -7.75 15.15 18.80
CA PHE A 519 -6.88 14.12 18.22
C PHE A 519 -5.54 14.72 17.77
N VAL A 520 -5.54 15.85 17.06
CA VAL A 520 -4.32 16.54 16.60
C VAL A 520 -3.48 16.99 17.79
N ASP A 521 -4.08 17.62 18.80
CA ASP A 521 -3.41 18.06 20.02
C ASP A 521 -2.77 16.89 20.79
N SER A 522 -3.48 15.75 20.88
CA SER A 522 -2.93 14.54 21.51
C SER A 522 -1.71 13.98 20.78
N ARG A 523 -1.64 14.15 19.46
CA ARG A 523 -0.51 13.74 18.59
C ARG A 523 0.61 14.77 18.54
N ALA A 524 0.31 16.04 18.82
CA ALA A 524 1.29 17.09 19.02
C ALA A 524 2.09 16.84 20.30
N ALA A 525 1.43 16.46 21.41
CA ALA A 525 2.10 16.19 22.69
C ALA A 525 3.23 15.12 22.62
N ASP A 526 3.22 14.24 21.62
CA ASP A 526 4.24 13.20 21.37
C ASP A 526 5.46 13.66 20.53
N ARG A 527 5.47 14.88 19.97
CA ARG A 527 6.63 15.39 19.20
C ARG A 527 7.55 16.20 20.13
N GLU A 528 8.86 16.14 19.91
CA GLU A 528 9.80 17.01 20.64
C GLU A 528 9.75 18.46 20.11
N VAL A 529 10.00 19.43 21.00
CA VAL A 529 10.12 20.85 20.62
C VAL A 529 11.36 21.02 19.75
N ARG A 530 11.16 21.42 18.49
CA ARG A 530 12.27 21.68 17.57
C ARG A 530 12.88 23.04 17.86
N HIS A 531 14.19 23.12 17.71
CA HIS A 531 14.97 24.29 18.10
C HIS A 531 15.84 24.70 16.92
N PHE A 532 15.82 25.98 16.55
CA PHE A 532 16.62 26.49 15.45
C PHE A 532 17.42 27.70 15.89
N SER A 533 18.67 27.79 15.46
CA SER A 533 19.42 29.05 15.49
C SER A 533 18.86 29.97 14.41
N VAL A 534 18.92 31.28 14.64
CA VAL A 534 18.34 32.28 13.74
C VAL A 534 19.39 33.34 13.41
N SER A 535 19.50 33.64 12.11
CA SER A 535 20.19 34.78 11.54
C SER A 535 19.19 35.57 10.68
N HIS A 536 18.60 36.62 11.24
CA HIS A 536 17.71 37.54 10.56
C HIS A 536 18.35 38.94 10.46
N LYS A 537 17.97 39.74 9.45
CA LYS A 537 18.53 41.09 9.23
C LYS A 537 18.42 42.02 10.46
N ASP A 538 17.36 41.86 11.26
CA ASP A 538 17.07 42.70 12.43
C ASP A 538 17.45 42.06 13.77
N TRP A 539 17.66 40.74 13.82
CA TRP A 539 17.99 40.02 15.06
C TRP A 539 18.66 38.65 14.80
N ALA A 540 19.40 38.16 15.79
CA ALA A 540 19.96 36.81 15.78
C ALA A 540 19.74 36.13 17.13
N GLY A 541 19.64 34.80 17.13
CA GLY A 541 19.40 34.05 18.36
C GLY A 541 18.82 32.66 18.12
N LYS A 542 17.69 32.36 18.76
CA LYS A 542 17.01 31.06 18.69
C LYS A 542 15.50 31.24 18.50
N ILE A 543 14.89 30.38 17.70
CA ILE A 543 13.44 30.15 17.67
C ILE A 543 13.15 28.72 18.11
N SER A 544 12.05 28.53 18.82
CA SER A 544 11.53 27.21 19.20
C SER A 544 10.19 26.99 18.51
N LEU A 545 10.05 25.86 17.83
CA LEU A 545 8.80 25.42 17.19
C LEU A 545 8.20 24.32 18.07
N TYR A 546 7.06 24.62 18.69
CA TYR A 546 6.36 23.75 19.60
C TYR A 546 5.38 22.85 18.83
N PRO A 547 5.24 21.56 19.22
CA PRO A 547 4.41 20.62 18.48
C PRO A 547 2.95 21.03 18.22
N ASP A 548 2.39 21.88 19.07
CA ASP A 548 1.04 22.47 18.98
C ASP A 548 0.90 23.52 17.86
N GLY A 549 1.92 23.67 17.02
CA GLY A 549 1.96 24.64 15.93
C GLY A 549 2.32 26.05 16.37
N THR A 550 2.63 26.28 17.66
CA THR A 550 3.09 27.59 18.15
C THR A 550 4.60 27.75 18.02
N MET A 551 5.07 28.99 17.95
CA MET A 551 6.50 29.31 17.96
C MET A 551 6.83 30.43 18.95
N GLN A 552 8.05 30.42 19.45
CA GLN A 552 8.59 31.52 20.25
C GLN A 552 10.05 31.83 19.92
N ALA A 553 10.35 33.10 19.68
CA ALA A 553 11.70 33.63 19.52
C ALA A 553 12.35 33.94 20.88
N CYS A 554 13.69 33.92 20.94
CA CYS A 554 14.44 34.13 22.18
C CYS A 554 14.28 35.54 22.79
N HIS A 555 13.82 36.53 22.03
CA HIS A 555 13.49 37.87 22.53
C HIS A 555 12.07 37.98 23.12
N GLY A 556 11.24 36.94 22.98
CA GLY A 556 9.93 36.82 23.63
C GLY A 556 8.77 36.64 22.65
N ASP A 557 8.90 37.18 21.44
CA ASP A 557 7.89 37.26 20.38
C ASP A 557 7.38 35.88 19.96
N ARG A 558 6.13 35.84 19.51
CA ARG A 558 5.34 34.61 19.32
C ARG A 558 4.64 34.59 17.98
N GLY A 559 4.09 33.43 17.67
CA GLY A 559 3.21 33.21 16.54
C GLY A 559 2.88 31.73 16.36
N ARG A 560 2.50 31.37 15.15
CA ARG A 560 2.29 29.99 14.69
C ARG A 560 3.24 29.63 13.54
N TYR A 561 3.38 28.35 13.25
CA TYR A 561 4.12 27.90 12.07
C TYR A 561 3.36 26.81 11.31
N GLU A 562 3.63 26.73 10.01
CA GLU A 562 3.06 25.73 9.10
C GLU A 562 4.19 25.08 8.28
N TRP A 563 4.12 23.76 8.11
CA TRP A 563 5.01 22.99 7.23
C TRP A 563 4.23 22.55 6.00
N SER A 564 4.83 22.67 4.81
CA SER A 564 4.31 22.07 3.59
C SER A 564 5.08 20.80 3.21
N ASP A 565 4.43 19.94 2.42
CA ASP A 565 5.03 18.75 1.81
C ASP A 565 6.15 19.06 0.78
N GLN A 566 6.50 20.34 0.58
CA GLN A 566 7.50 20.82 -0.39
C GLN A 566 8.72 21.47 0.29
N ASN A 567 9.05 21.07 1.52
CA ASN A 567 10.12 21.66 2.32
C ASN A 567 10.00 23.19 2.46
N VAL A 568 8.78 23.68 2.71
CA VAL A 568 8.50 25.09 3.02
C VAL A 568 8.02 25.22 4.46
N LEU A 569 8.59 26.18 5.18
CA LEU A 569 8.22 26.55 6.55
C LEU A 569 7.72 27.99 6.56
N SER A 570 6.43 28.17 6.86
CA SER A 570 5.82 29.49 7.06
C SER A 570 5.79 29.83 8.53
N LEU A 571 6.28 31.02 8.90
CA LEU A 571 6.30 31.58 10.24
C LEU A 571 5.27 32.73 10.30
N LEU A 572 4.15 32.49 10.97
CA LEU A 572 3.02 33.40 11.12
C LEU A 572 3.12 34.13 12.47
N TRP A 573 3.85 35.24 12.52
CA TRP A 573 4.07 36.02 13.73
C TRP A 573 2.81 36.75 14.20
N ASP A 574 2.66 36.92 15.52
CA ASP A 574 1.54 37.68 16.11
C ASP A 574 1.67 39.19 15.84
N ASP A 575 2.89 39.72 15.90
CA ASP A 575 3.20 41.17 15.81
C ASP A 575 4.02 41.57 14.55
N TRP A 576 4.37 40.61 13.67
CA TRP A 576 5.21 40.84 12.48
C TRP A 576 4.54 40.29 11.20
N PRO A 577 4.96 40.74 10.00
CA PRO A 577 4.56 40.08 8.76
C PRO A 577 4.96 38.59 8.74
N ALA A 578 4.17 37.77 8.05
CA ALA A 578 4.51 36.37 7.82
C ALA A 578 5.82 36.23 7.02
N GLU A 579 6.65 35.27 7.42
CA GLU A 579 7.92 34.94 6.77
C GLU A 579 7.87 33.51 6.23
N THR A 580 8.39 33.29 5.02
CA THR A 580 8.37 31.97 4.36
C THR A 580 9.79 31.53 4.04
N LEU A 581 10.18 30.39 4.59
CA LEU A 581 11.52 29.81 4.48
C LEU A 581 11.46 28.52 3.66
N PHE A 582 12.45 28.34 2.78
CA PHE A 582 12.63 27.16 1.95
C PHE A 582 13.86 26.40 2.44
N HIS A 583 13.80 25.07 2.50
CA HIS A 583 14.97 24.26 2.85
C HIS A 583 15.99 24.24 1.70
N ASP A 584 17.26 24.26 2.08
CA ASP A 584 18.44 24.15 1.22
C ASP A 584 19.18 22.88 1.65
N ASP A 585 19.05 21.82 0.84
CA ASP A 585 19.61 20.49 1.12
C ASP A 585 21.15 20.48 1.17
N GLU A 586 21.83 21.37 0.43
CA GLU A 586 23.30 21.41 0.38
C GLU A 586 23.91 21.96 1.67
N SER A 587 23.24 22.91 2.32
CA SER A 587 23.68 23.55 3.56
C SER A 587 22.89 23.13 4.80
N ASN A 588 21.84 22.33 4.63
CA ASN A 588 20.88 21.93 5.68
C ASN A 588 20.29 23.11 6.46
N GLN A 589 19.96 24.19 5.74
CA GLN A 589 19.45 25.44 6.30
C GLN A 589 18.10 25.80 5.69
N TRP A 590 17.33 26.62 6.40
CA TRP A 590 16.02 27.12 5.97
C TRP A 590 16.13 28.61 5.71
N LYS A 591 15.79 29.06 4.49
CA LYS A 591 16.14 30.40 4.00
C LYS A 591 14.96 31.09 3.35
N SER A 592 14.72 32.35 3.69
CA SER A 592 13.83 33.24 2.93
C SER A 592 14.33 33.42 1.50
N ALA A 593 13.45 33.70 0.54
CA ALA A 593 13.83 33.88 -0.87
C ALA A 593 14.90 34.99 -1.11
N GLU A 594 14.96 36.02 -0.27
CA GLU A 594 15.97 37.10 -0.33
C GLU A 594 17.15 36.89 0.65
N TYR A 595 17.26 35.72 1.28
CA TYR A 595 18.29 35.35 2.26
C TYR A 595 18.40 36.27 3.49
N HIS A 596 17.41 37.12 3.76
CA HIS A 596 17.37 38.01 4.93
C HIS A 596 16.96 37.31 6.23
N PHE A 597 16.38 36.12 6.14
CA PHE A 597 16.05 35.24 7.25
C PHE A 597 16.62 33.84 6.95
N VAL A 598 17.55 33.38 7.80
CA VAL A 598 18.10 32.02 7.76
C VAL A 598 17.95 31.36 9.13
N ILE A 599 17.49 30.11 9.17
CA ILE A 599 17.46 29.28 10.38
C ILE A 599 18.13 27.91 10.15
N GLU A 600 18.77 27.37 11.18
CA GLU A 600 19.47 26.08 11.16
C GLU A 600 19.08 25.24 12.38
N GLU A 601 18.76 23.96 12.20
CA GLU A 601 18.25 23.14 13.30
C GLU A 601 19.34 22.77 14.32
N LEU A 602 19.10 23.14 15.57
CA LEU A 602 19.93 22.83 16.72
C LEU A 602 19.69 21.39 17.16
N ILE A 603 20.35 20.44 16.47
CA ILE A 603 20.33 19.02 16.83
C ILE A 603 20.76 18.88 18.31
N ALA A 604 19.85 18.35 19.13
CA ALA A 604 20.14 18.04 20.52
C ALA A 604 21.24 16.97 20.58
N LYS A 605 22.46 17.36 20.95
CA LYS A 605 23.50 16.39 21.31
C LYS A 605 23.02 15.61 22.51
N SER A 606 22.67 14.34 22.30
CA SER A 606 22.45 13.38 23.36
C SER A 606 23.72 13.29 24.19
N ASN A 607 23.68 13.88 25.39
CA ASN A 607 24.82 13.94 26.28
C ASN A 607 25.24 12.50 26.62
N PRO A 608 26.47 12.05 26.26
CA PRO A 608 26.96 10.78 26.75
C PRO A 608 27.06 10.91 28.27
N ARG A 609 26.27 10.13 29.02
CA ARG A 609 26.43 10.05 30.48
C ARG A 609 27.85 9.61 30.76
N GLU A 610 28.62 10.45 31.45
CA GLU A 610 29.88 10.04 32.04
C GLU A 610 29.61 8.85 32.96
N ILE A 611 30.22 7.71 32.63
CA ILE A 611 30.27 6.55 33.53
C ILE A 611 31.47 6.77 34.45
N THR A 612 31.20 7.29 35.64
CA THR A 612 32.06 7.23 36.82
C THR A 612 31.34 6.48 37.92
#